data_AF-A0A3N1CXE8-F1
#
_entry.id   AF-A0A3N1CXE8-F1
#
_cell.length_a   1.000
_cell.length_b   1.000
_cell.length_c   1.000
_cell.angle_alpha   90.00
_cell.angle_beta   90.00
_cell.angle_gamma   90.00
#
_symmetry.space_group_name_H-M   'P 1'
#
loop_
_entity.id
_entity.type
_entity.pdbx_description
1 polymer ?
#
loop_
_entity_poly.entity_id
_entity_poly.type
_entity_poly.pdbx_seq_one_letter_code
_entity_poly.pdbx_strand_id
1 'polypeptide(L)'
;MSEEWVTAEEVHAKRAEFEAALGGWRRPAAHGLVHEADGRLEVVRVNLEGEGPLPAAILATVTGYRAGGAALPLSTAELDRAIELLAPAEACTALRHPNLWAWRLLREALDGKGSAVAVFADRIDGPAPADPHLRALLAEVHRGREEDADGGTTLWRPVGPAELELLRASGMREWPPRLADQPIFYPVLREEYAAEIARDWNVDASGEGHVTRFRVATDFARRYPTRQAGGSGHLELWIPAEDLPALNAHLLGPVEVIGSFRPPA
;
A
#
# COMPACT_ATOMS: atom_id res chain seq x y z
N MET A 1 -1.65 -4.20 38.55
CA MET A 1 -2.34 -4.71 37.35
C MET A 1 -1.85 -3.88 36.20
N SER A 2 -1.27 -4.49 35.16
CA SER A 2 -0.94 -3.79 33.93
C SER A 2 -2.23 -3.24 33.32
N GLU A 3 -2.18 -2.01 32.79
CA GLU A 3 -3.28 -1.43 32.04
C GLU A 3 -3.56 -2.28 30.78
N GLU A 4 -4.82 -2.56 30.49
CA GLU A 4 -5.28 -3.32 29.32
C GLU A 4 -6.44 -2.57 28.65
N TRP A 5 -6.48 -2.58 27.31
CA TRP A 5 -7.54 -1.95 26.53
C TRP A 5 -8.30 -3.05 25.78
N VAL A 6 -9.45 -3.47 26.31
CA VAL A 6 -10.18 -4.66 25.88
C VAL A 6 -11.19 -4.36 24.76
N THR A 7 -11.56 -3.10 24.58
CA THR A 7 -12.50 -2.64 23.53
C THR A 7 -11.83 -1.77 22.48
N ALA A 8 -12.42 -1.72 21.28
CA ALA A 8 -11.95 -0.82 20.23
C ALA A 8 -12.07 0.65 20.63
N GLU A 9 -13.08 1.01 21.43
CA GLU A 9 -13.28 2.35 21.97
C GLU A 9 -12.13 2.78 22.89
N GLU A 10 -11.69 1.91 23.80
CA GLU A 10 -10.53 2.17 24.67
C GLU A 10 -9.24 2.36 23.86
N VAL A 11 -9.00 1.51 22.86
CA VAL A 11 -7.85 1.63 21.95
C VAL A 11 -7.90 2.97 21.20
N HIS A 12 -9.08 3.40 20.73
CA HIS A 12 -9.27 4.68 20.06
C HIS A 12 -9.09 5.88 20.98
N ALA A 13 -9.57 5.79 22.23
CA ALA A 13 -9.40 6.81 23.26
C ALA A 13 -7.90 6.98 23.59
N LYS A 14 -7.19 5.87 23.78
CA LYS A 14 -5.76 5.87 24.07
C LYS A 14 -4.92 6.41 22.93
N ARG A 15 -5.25 6.05 21.68
CA ARG A 15 -4.70 6.72 20.51
C ARG A 15 -4.89 8.24 20.63
N ALA A 16 -6.12 8.72 20.88
CA ALA A 16 -6.39 10.15 20.96
C ALA A 16 -5.57 10.85 22.07
N GLU A 17 -5.35 10.19 23.22
CA GLU A 17 -4.46 10.69 24.29
C GLU A 17 -3.01 10.86 23.80
N PHE A 18 -2.44 9.86 23.13
CA PHE A 18 -1.09 9.96 22.55
C PHE A 18 -1.00 11.09 21.52
N GLU A 19 -1.96 11.17 20.60
CA GLU A 19 -1.97 12.20 19.55
C GLU A 19 -2.07 13.61 20.14
N ALA A 20 -2.90 13.81 21.17
CA ALA A 20 -3.03 15.09 21.86
C ALA A 20 -1.74 15.49 22.60
N ALA A 21 -1.04 14.53 23.20
CA ALA A 21 0.20 14.77 23.93
C ALA A 21 1.38 15.17 23.03
N LEU A 22 1.35 14.81 21.75
CA LEU A 22 2.48 15.07 20.84
C LEU A 22 2.65 16.56 20.53
N GLY A 23 1.57 17.35 20.44
CA GLY A 23 1.64 18.81 20.22
C GLY A 23 2.27 19.22 18.88
N GLY A 24 1.46 19.72 17.94
CA GLY A 24 1.94 20.10 16.60
C GLY A 24 2.30 18.92 15.70
N TRP A 25 1.93 17.70 16.10
CA TRP A 25 2.13 16.49 15.31
C TRP A 25 1.17 16.43 14.12
N ARG A 26 1.69 16.00 12.98
CA ARG A 26 0.94 15.67 11.78
C ARG A 26 1.12 14.20 11.47
N ARG A 27 0.00 13.52 11.21
CA ARG A 27 0.02 12.12 10.80
C ARG A 27 0.84 11.98 9.51
N PRO A 28 1.72 10.97 9.42
CA PRO A 28 2.45 10.66 8.20
C PRO A 28 1.51 10.01 7.17
N ALA A 29 1.81 10.18 5.88
CA ALA A 29 1.15 9.46 4.79
C ALA A 29 1.51 7.96 4.77
N ALA A 30 2.72 7.62 5.24
CA ALA A 30 3.11 6.24 5.52
C ALA A 30 4.11 6.18 6.68
N HIS A 31 4.10 5.09 7.46
CA HIS A 31 5.11 4.87 8.50
C HIS A 31 5.43 3.39 8.69
N GLY A 32 6.59 3.11 9.26
CA GLY A 32 7.05 1.75 9.50
C GLY A 32 8.34 1.68 10.30
N LEU A 33 8.78 0.46 10.55
CA LEU A 33 10.14 0.18 11.01
C LEU A 33 10.93 -0.44 9.85
N VAL A 34 12.18 -0.01 9.71
CA VAL A 34 13.16 -0.62 8.82
C VAL A 34 14.24 -1.26 9.69
N HIS A 35 14.50 -2.53 9.42
CA HIS A 35 15.62 -3.27 9.99
C HIS A 35 16.83 -3.10 9.06
N GLU A 36 17.91 -2.56 9.60
CA GLU A 36 19.18 -2.44 8.91
C GLU A 36 20.16 -3.48 9.45
N ALA A 37 20.55 -4.43 8.60
CA ALA A 37 21.52 -5.47 8.93
C ALA A 37 22.38 -5.81 7.72
N ASP A 38 23.69 -5.96 7.92
CA ASP A 38 24.66 -6.35 6.88
C ASP A 38 24.58 -5.50 5.59
N GLY A 39 24.31 -4.19 5.75
CA GLY A 39 24.17 -3.25 4.63
C GLY A 39 22.87 -3.41 3.82
N ARG A 40 21.89 -4.16 4.34
CA ARG A 40 20.56 -4.33 3.75
C ARG A 40 19.51 -3.62 4.59
N LEU A 41 18.54 -3.04 3.89
CA LEU A 41 17.36 -2.42 4.49
C LEU A 41 16.15 -3.31 4.24
N GLU A 42 15.59 -3.84 5.32
CA GLU A 42 14.38 -4.67 5.29
C GLU A 42 13.23 -3.89 5.93
N VAL A 43 12.17 -3.61 5.16
CA VAL A 43 10.97 -2.98 5.70
C VAL A 43 10.22 -4.02 6.52
N VAL A 44 10.19 -3.87 7.84
CA VAL A 44 9.52 -4.81 8.74
C VAL A 44 8.01 -4.78 8.54
N ARG A 45 7.46 -3.57 8.41
CA ARG A 45 6.06 -3.34 8.10
C ARG A 45 5.85 -1.90 7.66
N VAL A 46 5.07 -1.70 6.60
CA VAL A 46 4.55 -0.39 6.21
C VAL A 46 3.08 -0.27 6.61
N ASN A 47 2.70 0.93 7.04
CA ASN A 47 1.33 1.33 7.34
C ASN A 47 1.06 2.62 6.58
N LEU A 48 -0.04 2.66 5.84
CA LEU A 48 -0.47 3.86 5.12
C LEU A 48 -1.31 4.77 6.02
N GLU A 49 -1.63 5.97 5.55
CA GLU A 49 -2.54 6.85 6.25
C GLU A 49 -3.87 6.15 6.58
N GLY A 50 -4.28 6.25 7.84
CA GLY A 50 -5.47 5.56 8.39
C GLY A 50 -5.20 4.12 8.85
N GLU A 51 -4.09 3.50 8.45
CA GLU A 51 -3.67 2.18 8.91
C GLU A 51 -2.75 2.31 10.14
N GLY A 52 -3.02 1.54 11.19
CA GLY A 52 -2.20 1.56 12.40
C GLY A 52 -1.97 2.95 13.03
N PRO A 53 -3.01 3.79 13.23
CA PRO A 53 -2.81 5.16 13.71
C PRO A 53 -2.27 5.22 15.16
N LEU A 54 -2.58 4.23 16.00
CA LEU A 54 -2.01 4.12 17.34
C LEU A 54 -0.49 3.82 17.29
N PRO A 55 -0.02 2.80 16.54
CA PRO A 55 1.40 2.58 16.28
C PRO A 55 2.16 3.82 15.80
N ALA A 56 1.59 4.62 14.88
CA ALA A 56 2.19 5.88 14.44
C ALA A 56 2.42 6.86 15.59
N ALA A 57 1.39 7.06 16.43
CA ALA A 57 1.44 7.96 17.57
C ALA A 57 2.44 7.49 18.65
N ILE A 58 2.52 6.18 18.89
CA ILE A 58 3.48 5.59 19.84
C ILE A 58 4.91 5.77 19.33
N LEU A 59 5.21 5.44 18.08
CA LEU A 59 6.55 5.67 17.52
C LEU A 59 6.92 7.15 17.55
N ALA A 60 5.97 8.05 17.25
CA ALA A 60 6.21 9.50 17.35
C ALA A 60 6.47 9.97 18.79
N THR A 61 5.83 9.33 19.77
CA THR A 61 6.03 9.62 21.20
C THR A 61 7.44 9.24 21.63
N VAL A 62 7.91 8.07 21.21
CA VAL A 62 9.22 7.55 21.58
C VAL A 62 10.35 8.28 20.86
N THR A 63 10.18 8.59 19.57
CA THR A 63 11.23 9.19 18.73
C THR A 63 11.26 10.72 18.77
N GLY A 64 10.21 11.36 19.28
CA GLY A 64 10.05 12.81 19.18
C GLY A 64 9.63 13.31 17.79
N TYR A 65 9.27 12.44 16.84
CA TYR A 65 8.76 12.83 15.53
C TYR A 65 7.53 13.76 15.64
N ARG A 66 7.45 14.76 14.77
CA ARG A 66 6.31 15.71 14.71
C ARG A 66 5.69 15.84 13.32
N ALA A 67 6.48 16.00 12.27
CA ALA A 67 5.97 16.14 10.91
C ALA A 67 7.09 15.95 9.87
N GLY A 68 6.70 15.81 8.60
CA GLY A 68 7.62 15.73 7.46
C GLY A 68 8.13 14.33 7.19
N GLY A 69 8.94 14.17 6.14
CA GLY A 69 9.70 12.95 5.91
C GLY A 69 10.86 12.80 6.90
N ALA A 70 10.92 11.70 7.65
CA ALA A 70 12.01 11.42 8.59
C ALA A 70 12.35 9.93 8.68
N ALA A 71 13.64 9.65 8.90
CA ALA A 71 14.16 8.35 9.31
C ALA A 71 14.94 8.54 10.62
N LEU A 72 14.44 7.96 11.71
CA LEU A 72 14.93 8.19 13.06
C LEU A 72 15.46 6.86 13.63
N PRO A 73 16.76 6.75 13.95
CA PRO A 73 17.30 5.58 14.61
C PRO A 73 16.52 5.28 15.90
N LEU A 74 16.24 4.00 16.12
CA LEU A 74 15.56 3.50 17.31
C LEU A 74 16.55 2.64 18.09
N SER A 75 16.92 3.09 19.29
CA SER A 75 17.68 2.24 20.21
C SER A 75 16.84 1.06 20.68
N THR A 76 17.51 0.02 21.17
CA THR A 76 16.86 -1.15 21.76
C THR A 76 15.89 -0.78 22.88
N ALA A 77 16.28 0.15 23.76
CA ALA A 77 15.44 0.63 24.85
C ALA A 77 14.20 1.41 24.36
N GLU A 78 14.34 2.18 23.28
CA GLU A 78 13.22 2.87 22.64
C GLU A 78 12.26 1.88 21.97
N LEU A 79 12.78 0.82 21.32
CA LEU A 79 11.93 -0.24 20.78
C LEU A 79 11.18 -0.98 21.88
N ASP A 80 11.85 -1.34 22.97
CA ASP A 80 11.23 -1.96 24.14
C ASP A 80 10.13 -1.06 24.70
N ARG A 81 10.40 0.24 24.82
CA ARG A 81 9.41 1.22 25.26
C ARG A 81 8.21 1.33 24.32
N ALA A 82 8.42 1.31 23.00
CA ALA A 82 7.33 1.33 22.02
C ALA A 82 6.46 0.06 22.12
N ILE A 83 7.07 -1.10 22.32
CA ILE A 83 6.37 -2.38 22.52
C ILE A 83 5.54 -2.34 23.81
N GLU A 84 6.12 -1.87 24.92
CA GLU A 84 5.40 -1.70 26.20
C GLU A 84 4.18 -0.79 26.08
N LEU A 85 4.32 0.33 25.35
CA LEU A 85 3.24 1.28 25.14
C LEU A 85 2.11 0.71 24.26
N LEU A 86 2.43 -0.19 23.32
CA LEU A 86 1.45 -0.78 22.42
C LEU A 86 0.83 -2.08 22.97
N ALA A 87 1.53 -2.79 23.85
CA ALA A 87 1.12 -4.09 24.39
C ALA A 87 -0.30 -4.12 24.99
N PRO A 88 -0.78 -3.10 25.73
CA PRO A 88 -2.14 -3.09 26.27
C PRO A 88 -3.25 -3.26 25.22
N ALA A 89 -3.00 -2.84 23.97
CA ALA A 89 -3.97 -2.97 22.88
C ALA A 89 -4.26 -4.42 22.50
N GLU A 90 -3.33 -5.35 22.76
CA GLU A 90 -3.45 -6.77 22.43
C GLU A 90 -4.66 -7.43 23.12
N ALA A 91 -5.10 -6.88 24.26
CA ALA A 91 -6.29 -7.34 24.96
C ALA A 91 -7.58 -7.13 24.14
N CYS A 92 -7.60 -6.16 23.21
CA CYS A 92 -8.71 -5.96 22.28
C CYS A 92 -8.62 -6.94 21.11
N THR A 93 -9.28 -8.09 21.25
CA THR A 93 -9.32 -9.15 20.23
C THR A 93 -10.21 -8.81 19.01
N ALA A 94 -11.04 -7.77 19.13
CA ALA A 94 -11.82 -7.24 18.01
C ALA A 94 -10.95 -6.53 16.95
N LEU A 95 -9.74 -6.12 17.33
CA LEU A 95 -8.77 -5.50 16.44
C LEU A 95 -7.57 -6.43 16.24
N ARG A 96 -6.94 -6.36 15.08
CA ARG A 96 -5.66 -7.03 14.84
C ARG A 96 -4.51 -6.09 15.20
N HIS A 97 -3.43 -6.65 15.74
CA HIS A 97 -2.25 -5.89 16.20
C HIS A 97 -0.95 -6.27 15.47
N PRO A 98 -0.94 -6.28 14.13
CA PRO A 98 0.20 -6.76 13.36
C PRO A 98 1.49 -5.94 13.58
N ASN A 99 1.39 -4.64 13.93
CA ASN A 99 2.57 -3.86 14.31
C ASN A 99 3.20 -4.37 15.61
N LEU A 100 2.41 -4.71 16.63
CA LEU A 100 2.94 -5.20 17.90
C LEU A 100 3.73 -6.49 17.71
N TRP A 101 3.18 -7.44 16.95
CA TRP A 101 3.87 -8.70 16.65
C TRP A 101 5.12 -8.48 15.80
N ALA A 102 5.04 -7.61 14.80
CA ALA A 102 6.19 -7.26 13.97
C ALA A 102 7.33 -6.61 14.77
N TRP A 103 7.00 -5.74 15.72
CA TRP A 103 8.00 -5.08 16.58
C TRP A 103 8.64 -6.06 17.56
N ARG A 104 7.88 -7.01 18.12
CA ARG A 104 8.43 -8.08 18.97
C ARG A 104 9.41 -8.97 18.20
N LEU A 105 9.05 -9.39 16.98
CA LEU A 105 9.94 -10.17 16.12
C LEU A 105 11.21 -9.40 15.74
N LEU A 106 11.07 -8.12 15.38
CA LEU A 106 12.23 -7.26 15.13
C LEU A 106 13.12 -7.17 16.37
N ARG A 107 12.53 -6.99 17.55
CA ARG A 107 13.27 -6.85 18.80
C ARG A 107 14.10 -8.09 19.10
N GLU A 108 13.57 -9.29 18.86
CA GLU A 108 14.31 -10.55 18.97
C GLU A 108 15.46 -10.63 17.95
N ALA A 109 15.25 -10.16 16.72
CA ALA A 109 16.28 -10.15 15.68
C ALA A 109 17.46 -9.22 16.01
N LEU A 110 17.21 -8.08 16.66
CA LEU A 110 18.25 -7.10 17.02
C LEU A 110 19.26 -7.65 18.05
N ASP A 111 18.90 -8.65 18.85
CA ASP A 111 19.83 -9.29 19.80
C ASP A 111 20.95 -10.07 19.08
N GLY A 112 20.85 -10.30 17.76
CA GLY A 112 21.81 -11.04 16.94
C GLY A 112 22.78 -10.20 16.11
N LYS A 113 22.42 -8.96 15.72
CA LYS A 113 23.16 -7.89 14.97
C LYS A 113 22.13 -7.01 14.23
N GLY A 114 22.37 -5.71 14.09
CA GLY A 114 21.55 -4.79 13.28
C GLY A 114 21.04 -3.58 14.05
N SER A 115 20.28 -2.72 13.38
CA SER A 115 19.61 -1.55 13.97
C SER A 115 18.18 -1.39 13.46
N ALA A 116 17.31 -0.83 14.30
CA ALA A 116 15.96 -0.43 13.91
C ALA A 116 15.94 1.06 13.60
N VAL A 117 15.19 1.44 12.56
CA VAL A 117 14.94 2.83 12.18
C VAL A 117 13.44 3.02 12.02
N ALA A 118 12.88 3.97 12.77
CA ALA A 118 11.50 4.39 12.57
C ALA A 118 11.43 5.38 11.41
N VAL A 119 10.60 5.06 10.41
CA VAL A 119 10.50 5.83 9.17
C VAL A 119 9.09 6.40 9.05
N PHE A 120 9.00 7.69 8.75
CA PHE A 120 7.78 8.44 8.58
C PHE A 120 7.84 9.19 7.25
N ALA A 121 6.97 8.88 6.31
CA ALA A 121 6.83 9.60 5.05
C ALA A 121 5.64 10.57 5.14
N ASP A 122 5.83 11.83 4.77
CA ASP A 122 4.77 12.84 4.69
C ASP A 122 3.95 12.78 3.40
N ARG A 123 4.46 12.06 2.39
CA ARG A 123 3.79 11.75 1.14
C ARG A 123 4.24 10.37 0.66
N ILE A 124 3.42 9.72 -0.16
CA ILE A 124 3.77 8.44 -0.78
C ILE A 124 4.19 8.59 -2.25
N ASP A 125 3.89 9.72 -2.88
CA ASP A 125 4.12 10.00 -4.29
C ASP A 125 5.25 11.02 -4.52
N GLY A 126 5.57 11.21 -5.80
CA GLY A 126 6.61 12.14 -6.25
C GLY A 126 8.02 11.55 -6.30
N PRO A 127 9.06 12.41 -6.33
CA PRO A 127 10.43 11.98 -6.52
C PRO A 127 10.96 11.22 -5.30
N ALA A 128 11.79 10.21 -5.57
CA ALA A 128 12.38 9.38 -4.53
C ALA A 128 13.20 10.24 -3.55
N PRO A 129 13.04 10.02 -2.23
CA PRO A 129 13.79 10.77 -1.22
C PRO A 129 15.27 10.39 -1.25
N ALA A 130 16.11 11.35 -0.85
CA ALA A 130 17.56 11.14 -0.74
C ALA A 130 17.89 10.10 0.34
N ASP A 131 17.16 10.11 1.45
CA ASP A 131 17.32 9.16 2.55
C ASP A 131 16.98 7.72 2.12
N PRO A 132 17.87 6.75 2.34
CA PRO A 132 17.68 5.37 1.88
C PRO A 132 16.58 4.62 2.63
N HIS A 133 16.29 4.94 3.89
CA HIS A 133 15.24 4.30 4.68
C HIS A 133 13.85 4.76 4.23
N LEU A 134 13.70 6.06 3.99
CA LEU A 134 12.48 6.60 3.37
C LEU A 134 12.26 5.98 2.00
N ARG A 135 13.32 5.84 1.21
CA ARG A 135 13.24 5.20 -0.11
C ARG A 135 12.83 3.73 -0.01
N ALA A 136 13.39 2.98 0.94
CA ALA A 136 13.01 1.60 1.18
C ALA A 136 11.54 1.48 1.59
N LEU A 137 11.05 2.33 2.50
CA LEU A 137 9.65 2.36 2.91
C LEU A 137 8.72 2.63 1.71
N LEU A 138 9.03 3.64 0.89
CA LEU A 138 8.22 3.99 -0.28
C LEU A 138 8.29 2.93 -1.39
N ALA A 139 9.43 2.26 -1.55
CA ALA A 139 9.55 1.12 -2.46
C ALA A 139 8.62 -0.03 -2.04
N GLU A 140 8.43 -0.26 -0.74
CA GLU A 140 7.47 -1.26 -0.24
C GLU A 140 6.02 -0.80 -0.46
N VAL A 141 5.71 0.49 -0.29
CA VAL A 141 4.38 1.05 -0.65
C VAL A 141 4.06 0.79 -2.13
N HIS A 142 5.06 0.90 -2.99
CA HIS A 142 4.94 0.77 -4.45
C HIS A 142 5.37 -0.59 -4.98
N ARG A 143 5.47 -1.61 -4.12
CA ARG A 143 6.02 -2.92 -4.47
C ARG A 143 5.32 -3.54 -5.69
N GLY A 144 6.09 -4.29 -6.48
CA GLY A 144 5.58 -5.11 -7.58
C GLY A 144 5.16 -4.34 -8.84
N ARG A 145 5.45 -3.04 -8.94
CA ARG A 145 5.18 -2.26 -10.17
C ARG A 145 6.28 -2.44 -11.20
N GLU A 146 5.88 -2.48 -12.47
CA GLU A 146 6.78 -2.24 -13.60
C GLU A 146 6.82 -0.74 -13.89
N GLU A 147 7.84 -0.06 -13.39
CA GLU A 147 8.13 1.34 -13.69
C GLU A 147 9.23 1.42 -14.76
N ASP A 148 8.87 1.96 -15.92
CA ASP A 148 9.70 2.08 -17.10
C ASP A 148 10.64 3.29 -17.00
N ALA A 149 11.80 3.21 -17.69
CA ALA A 149 12.83 4.25 -17.64
C ALA A 149 12.39 5.60 -18.25
N ASP A 150 11.34 5.62 -19.08
CA ASP A 150 10.72 6.81 -19.68
C ASP A 150 9.62 7.43 -18.79
N GLY A 151 9.44 6.94 -17.55
CA GLY A 151 8.47 7.48 -16.59
C GLY A 151 7.05 6.95 -16.77
N GLY A 152 6.87 5.82 -17.44
CA GLY A 152 5.61 5.08 -17.49
C GLY A 152 5.54 3.95 -16.48
N THR A 153 4.33 3.57 -16.08
CA THR A 153 4.06 2.37 -15.31
C THR A 153 3.14 1.47 -16.13
N THR A 154 3.58 0.22 -16.35
CA THR A 154 2.80 -0.79 -17.06
C THR A 154 1.82 -1.45 -16.12
N LEU A 155 0.57 -1.53 -16.57
CA LEU A 155 -0.57 -2.08 -15.83
C LEU A 155 -1.40 -2.97 -16.75
N TRP A 156 -2.11 -3.91 -16.15
CA TRP A 156 -3.02 -4.79 -16.88
C TRP A 156 -4.42 -4.68 -16.33
N ARG A 157 -5.39 -4.95 -17.19
CA ARG A 157 -6.78 -5.08 -16.76
C ARG A 157 -7.47 -6.18 -17.56
N PRO A 158 -8.04 -7.19 -16.89
CA PRO A 158 -8.95 -8.11 -17.55
C PRO A 158 -10.28 -7.41 -17.84
N VAL A 159 -10.83 -7.64 -19.03
CA VAL A 159 -12.11 -7.06 -19.45
C VAL A 159 -13.00 -8.10 -20.12
N GLY A 160 -14.31 -7.95 -19.95
CA GLY A 160 -15.31 -8.67 -20.74
C GLY A 160 -15.56 -8.00 -22.09
N PRO A 161 -16.37 -8.62 -22.98
CA PRO A 161 -16.62 -8.13 -24.32
C PRO A 161 -17.30 -6.75 -24.35
N ALA A 162 -18.19 -6.46 -23.40
CA ALA A 162 -18.89 -5.17 -23.33
C ALA A 162 -17.95 -4.00 -22.99
N GLU A 163 -17.06 -4.17 -22.02
CA GLU A 163 -16.06 -3.14 -21.67
C GLU A 163 -15.03 -2.97 -22.80
N LEU A 164 -14.64 -4.06 -23.46
CA LEU A 164 -13.76 -3.99 -24.64
C LEU A 164 -14.40 -3.22 -25.80
N GLU A 165 -15.70 -3.36 -26.03
CA GLU A 165 -16.39 -2.60 -27.09
C GLU A 165 -16.41 -1.09 -26.79
N LEU A 166 -16.57 -0.71 -25.51
CA LEU A 166 -16.46 0.69 -25.10
C LEU A 166 -15.03 1.24 -25.30
N LEU A 167 -14.00 0.43 -25.02
CA LEU A 167 -12.61 0.80 -25.33
C LEU A 167 -12.41 0.97 -26.85
N ARG A 168 -12.95 0.08 -27.68
CA ARG A 168 -12.85 0.21 -29.15
C ARG A 168 -13.55 1.48 -29.65
N ALA A 169 -14.71 1.81 -29.08
CA ALA A 169 -15.45 3.02 -29.43
C ALA A 169 -14.67 4.31 -29.08
N SER A 170 -13.82 4.30 -28.06
CA SER A 170 -12.90 5.40 -27.72
C SER A 170 -11.58 5.37 -28.52
N GLY A 171 -11.42 4.44 -29.46
CA GLY A 171 -10.17 4.24 -30.20
C GLY A 171 -9.04 3.68 -29.33
N MET A 172 -9.40 2.94 -28.27
CA MET A 172 -8.52 2.38 -27.25
C MET A 172 -7.76 3.43 -26.44
N ARG A 173 -8.32 4.63 -26.27
CA ARG A 173 -7.61 5.77 -25.63
C ARG A 173 -8.22 6.23 -24.32
N GLU A 174 -9.32 5.61 -23.90
CA GLU A 174 -10.03 6.04 -22.71
C GLU A 174 -10.75 4.85 -22.08
N TRP A 175 -10.53 4.63 -20.78
CA TRP A 175 -11.30 3.71 -19.96
C TRP A 175 -12.72 4.25 -19.74
N PRO A 176 -13.77 3.45 -19.97
CA PRO A 176 -15.13 3.90 -19.79
C PRO A 176 -15.43 4.21 -18.31
N PRO A 177 -16.34 5.17 -18.01
CA PRO A 177 -16.77 5.46 -16.65
C PRO A 177 -17.22 4.21 -15.90
N ARG A 178 -16.92 4.14 -14.59
CA ARG A 178 -17.43 3.08 -13.71
C ARG A 178 -18.93 3.25 -13.50
N LEU A 179 -19.62 2.14 -13.20
CA LEU A 179 -21.00 2.19 -12.74
C LEU A 179 -21.07 2.81 -11.34
N ALA A 180 -22.22 3.36 -10.97
CA ALA A 180 -22.40 4.07 -9.69
C ALA A 180 -22.15 3.19 -8.44
N ASP A 181 -22.34 1.88 -8.58
CA ASP A 181 -22.09 0.86 -7.55
C ASP A 181 -20.64 0.34 -7.53
N GLN A 182 -19.78 0.82 -8.45
CA GLN A 182 -18.39 0.41 -8.59
C GLN A 182 -17.47 1.56 -8.14
N PRO A 183 -17.15 1.65 -6.83
CA PRO A 183 -16.44 2.81 -6.28
C PRO A 183 -14.96 2.88 -6.69
N ILE A 184 -14.41 1.79 -7.23
CA ILE A 184 -13.00 1.70 -7.63
C ILE A 184 -12.84 1.16 -9.06
N PHE A 185 -11.83 1.69 -9.73
CA PHE A 185 -11.17 1.10 -10.88
C PHE A 185 -9.88 0.40 -10.39
N TYR A 186 -9.73 -0.88 -10.73
CA TYR A 186 -8.62 -1.69 -10.24
C TYR A 186 -7.87 -2.36 -11.39
N PRO A 187 -6.73 -1.81 -11.82
CA PRO A 187 -5.79 -2.54 -12.65
C PRO A 187 -4.88 -3.41 -11.78
N VAL A 188 -4.42 -4.51 -12.36
CA VAL A 188 -3.49 -5.44 -11.74
C VAL A 188 -2.06 -5.15 -12.19
N LEU A 189 -1.08 -5.57 -11.37
CA LEU A 189 0.34 -5.30 -11.62
C LEU A 189 1.06 -6.41 -12.40
N ARG A 190 0.37 -7.48 -12.81
CA ARG A 190 0.98 -8.62 -13.51
C ARG A 190 0.07 -9.17 -14.61
N GLU A 191 0.66 -9.51 -15.75
CA GLU A 191 -0.04 -10.12 -16.87
C GLU A 191 -0.67 -11.46 -16.49
N GLU A 192 0.05 -12.31 -15.75
CA GLU A 192 -0.43 -13.66 -15.40
C GLU A 192 -1.69 -13.59 -14.54
N TYR A 193 -1.76 -12.60 -13.65
CA TYR A 193 -2.93 -12.39 -12.81
C TYR A 193 -4.11 -11.86 -13.63
N ALA A 194 -3.87 -10.95 -14.58
CA ALA A 194 -4.92 -10.53 -15.50
C ALA A 194 -5.43 -11.69 -16.36
N ALA A 195 -4.55 -12.58 -16.81
CA ALA A 195 -4.90 -13.76 -17.58
C ALA A 195 -5.73 -14.76 -16.77
N GLU A 196 -5.40 -14.99 -15.49
CA GLU A 196 -6.20 -15.81 -14.58
C GLU A 196 -7.62 -15.27 -14.46
N ILE A 197 -7.79 -13.98 -14.16
CA ILE A 197 -9.11 -13.35 -14.05
C ILE A 197 -9.90 -13.44 -15.37
N ALA A 198 -9.24 -13.12 -16.50
CA ALA A 198 -9.88 -13.14 -17.80
C ALA A 198 -10.36 -14.56 -18.17
N ARG A 199 -9.55 -15.58 -17.90
CA ARG A 199 -9.86 -16.98 -18.22
C ARG A 199 -10.88 -17.58 -17.25
N ASP A 200 -10.69 -17.38 -15.96
CA ASP A 200 -11.41 -18.15 -14.93
C ASP A 200 -12.68 -17.44 -14.45
N TRP A 201 -12.77 -16.10 -14.60
CA TRP A 201 -13.95 -15.33 -14.16
C TRP A 201 -14.69 -14.66 -15.31
N ASN A 202 -14.00 -14.00 -16.26
CA ASN A 202 -14.71 -13.30 -17.35
C ASN A 202 -15.32 -14.26 -18.38
N VAL A 203 -14.65 -15.37 -18.71
CA VAL A 203 -15.23 -16.40 -19.58
C VAL A 203 -16.50 -16.97 -18.97
N ASP A 204 -16.49 -17.32 -17.67
CA ASP A 204 -17.67 -17.85 -16.98
C ASP A 204 -18.82 -16.82 -16.92
N ALA A 205 -18.50 -15.54 -16.72
CA ALA A 205 -19.50 -14.49 -16.59
C ALA A 205 -20.07 -13.97 -17.92
N SER A 206 -19.30 -14.04 -19.01
CA SER A 206 -19.62 -13.33 -20.26
C SER A 206 -19.31 -14.10 -21.55
N GLY A 207 -18.82 -15.33 -21.46
CA GLY A 207 -18.47 -16.18 -22.60
C GLY A 207 -17.16 -15.81 -23.31
N GLU A 208 -16.51 -14.71 -22.93
CA GLU A 208 -15.22 -14.27 -23.44
C GLU A 208 -14.52 -13.40 -22.39
N GLY A 209 -13.21 -13.52 -22.29
CA GLY A 209 -12.37 -12.68 -21.45
C GLY A 209 -11.14 -12.21 -22.20
N HIS A 210 -10.74 -10.95 -21.99
CA HIS A 210 -9.59 -10.36 -22.66
C HIS A 210 -8.61 -9.80 -21.65
N VAL A 211 -7.32 -9.97 -21.93
CA VAL A 211 -6.25 -9.31 -21.17
C VAL A 211 -5.86 -8.05 -21.93
N THR A 212 -5.96 -6.92 -21.24
CA THR A 212 -5.45 -5.65 -21.76
C THR A 212 -4.21 -5.21 -21.00
N ARG A 213 -3.31 -4.54 -21.70
CA ARG A 213 -2.13 -3.86 -21.17
C ARG A 213 -2.25 -2.37 -21.49
N PHE A 214 -1.86 -1.53 -20.55
CA PHE A 214 -1.79 -0.10 -20.77
C PHE A 214 -0.71 0.53 -19.91
N ARG A 215 -0.27 1.73 -20.29
CA ARG A 215 0.75 2.48 -19.56
C ARG A 215 0.15 3.78 -19.04
N VAL A 216 0.49 4.17 -17.83
CA VAL A 216 0.15 5.47 -17.23
C VAL A 216 1.41 6.16 -16.75
N ALA A 217 1.40 7.49 -16.61
CA ALA A 217 2.52 8.20 -16.00
C ALA A 217 2.82 7.66 -14.59
N THR A 218 4.09 7.36 -14.28
CA THR A 218 4.51 6.81 -12.99
C THR A 218 4.16 7.72 -11.82
N ASP A 219 4.33 9.03 -11.98
CA ASP A 219 3.97 10.01 -10.95
C ASP A 219 2.46 10.01 -10.63
N PHE A 220 1.61 9.65 -11.60
CA PHE A 220 0.19 9.45 -11.36
C PHE A 220 -0.05 8.12 -10.63
N ALA A 221 0.54 7.02 -11.10
CA ALA A 221 0.36 5.70 -10.50
C ALA A 221 0.78 5.64 -9.03
N ARG A 222 1.87 6.33 -8.66
CA ARG A 222 2.41 6.38 -7.28
C ARG A 222 1.50 7.08 -6.26
N ARG A 223 0.44 7.76 -6.70
CA ARG A 223 -0.59 8.30 -5.80
C ARG A 223 -1.40 7.20 -5.11
N TYR A 224 -1.46 6.02 -5.74
CA TYR A 224 -2.19 4.88 -5.23
C TYR A 224 -1.20 3.84 -4.72
N PRO A 225 -1.27 3.38 -3.47
CA PRO A 225 -0.39 2.33 -2.94
C PRO A 225 -0.72 0.96 -3.55
N THR A 226 0.25 0.05 -3.58
CA THR A 226 0.01 -1.32 -4.03
C THR A 226 -0.83 -2.07 -3.00
N ARG A 227 -1.94 -2.67 -3.44
CA ARG A 227 -2.84 -3.48 -2.61
C ARG A 227 -2.69 -4.95 -2.95
N GLN A 228 -2.93 -5.83 -1.98
CA GLN A 228 -2.98 -7.27 -2.20
C GLN A 228 -4.42 -7.76 -2.11
N ALA A 229 -4.94 -8.28 -3.22
CA ALA A 229 -6.29 -8.81 -3.35
C ALA A 229 -6.28 -10.34 -3.26
N GLY A 230 -6.40 -10.87 -2.04
CA GLY A 230 -6.45 -12.31 -1.81
C GLY A 230 -5.07 -12.98 -1.82
N GLY A 231 -4.83 -13.87 -2.79
CA GLY A 231 -3.67 -14.76 -2.85
C GLY A 231 -2.30 -14.08 -2.94
N SER A 232 -1.23 -14.86 -2.77
CA SER A 232 0.13 -14.35 -2.91
C SER A 232 0.38 -13.81 -4.32
N GLY A 233 0.76 -12.53 -4.40
CA GLY A 233 1.10 -11.86 -5.66
C GLY A 233 -0.10 -11.32 -6.46
N HIS A 234 -1.32 -11.40 -5.94
CA HIS A 234 -2.47 -10.71 -6.53
C HIS A 234 -2.41 -9.23 -6.16
N LEU A 235 -1.59 -8.49 -6.91
CA LEU A 235 -1.29 -7.08 -6.63
C LEU A 235 -2.07 -6.17 -7.56
N GLU A 236 -2.65 -5.12 -6.98
CA GLU A 236 -3.57 -4.21 -7.65
C GLU A 236 -3.31 -2.77 -7.22
N LEU A 237 -3.75 -1.83 -8.06
CA LEU A 237 -4.00 -0.45 -7.64
C LEU A 237 -5.49 -0.29 -7.40
N TRP A 238 -5.89 0.38 -6.32
CA TRP A 238 -7.29 0.75 -6.10
C TRP A 238 -7.44 2.24 -6.35
N ILE A 239 -7.91 2.58 -7.54
CA ILE A 239 -8.08 3.96 -8.02
C ILE A 239 -9.55 4.33 -7.83
N PRO A 240 -9.89 5.38 -7.07
CA PRO A 240 -11.27 5.83 -6.93
C PRO A 240 -11.91 6.08 -8.30
N ALA A 241 -13.19 5.74 -8.45
CA ALA A 241 -13.91 5.92 -9.72
C ALA A 241 -13.91 7.39 -10.18
N GLU A 242 -13.94 8.34 -9.25
CA GLU A 242 -13.83 9.77 -9.50
C GLU A 242 -12.48 10.21 -10.10
N ASP A 243 -11.42 9.42 -9.91
CA ASP A 243 -10.08 9.69 -10.45
C ASP A 243 -9.89 9.09 -11.85
N LEU A 244 -10.86 8.34 -12.38
CA LEU A 244 -10.74 7.71 -13.69
C LEU A 244 -10.54 8.73 -14.84
N PRO A 245 -11.19 9.91 -14.87
CA PRO A 245 -10.87 10.96 -15.84
C PRO A 245 -9.41 11.43 -15.75
N ALA A 246 -8.85 11.49 -14.54
CA ALA A 246 -7.44 11.82 -14.34
C ALA A 246 -6.54 10.69 -14.86
N LEU A 247 -6.89 9.42 -14.61
CA LEU A 247 -6.17 8.28 -15.17
C LEU A 247 -6.14 8.34 -16.70
N ASN A 248 -7.29 8.60 -17.34
CA ASN A 248 -7.39 8.71 -18.79
C ASN A 248 -6.51 9.82 -19.36
N ALA A 249 -6.42 10.96 -18.67
CA ALA A 249 -5.52 12.06 -19.03
C ALA A 249 -4.03 11.72 -18.89
N HIS A 250 -3.68 10.70 -18.09
CA HIS A 250 -2.30 10.25 -17.87
C HIS A 250 -1.95 8.96 -18.61
N LEU A 251 -2.82 8.45 -19.49
CA LEU A 251 -2.51 7.31 -20.35
C LEU A 251 -1.36 7.64 -21.30
N LEU A 252 -0.39 6.72 -21.39
CA LEU A 252 0.77 6.81 -22.26
C LEU A 252 0.57 5.88 -23.46
N GLY A 253 -0.17 6.37 -24.47
CA GLY A 253 -0.53 5.59 -25.64
C GLY A 253 -1.87 4.84 -25.49
N PRO A 254 -2.23 4.00 -26.47
CA PRO A 254 -3.48 3.24 -26.44
C PRO A 254 -3.41 2.05 -25.47
N VAL A 255 -4.58 1.61 -25.01
CA VAL A 255 -4.79 0.31 -24.38
C VAL A 255 -4.62 -0.79 -25.44
N GLU A 256 -3.85 -1.83 -25.13
CA GLU A 256 -3.55 -2.92 -26.04
C GLU A 256 -4.22 -4.22 -25.56
N VAL A 257 -4.87 -4.96 -26.46
CA VAL A 257 -5.32 -6.33 -26.17
C VAL A 257 -4.13 -7.26 -26.42
N ILE A 258 -3.71 -7.98 -25.39
CA ILE A 258 -2.53 -8.87 -25.47
C ILE A 258 -2.88 -10.35 -25.33
N GLY A 259 -4.11 -10.67 -24.92
CA GLY A 259 -4.59 -12.05 -24.80
C GLY A 259 -6.11 -12.12 -24.84
N SER A 260 -6.65 -13.27 -25.22
CA SER A 260 -8.11 -13.51 -25.25
C SER A 260 -8.41 -14.98 -24.97
N PHE A 261 -9.49 -15.21 -24.23
CA PHE A 261 -9.92 -16.53 -23.76
C PHE A 261 -11.39 -16.75 -24.11
N ARG A 262 -11.73 -18.00 -24.45
CA ARG A 262 -13.09 -18.47 -24.75
C ARG A 262 -13.29 -19.86 -24.16
N PRO A 263 -14.54 -20.29 -23.93
CA PRO A 263 -14.83 -21.65 -23.51
C PRO A 263 -14.23 -22.65 -24.51
N PRO A 264 -13.77 -23.83 -24.04
CA PRO A 264 -13.40 -24.92 -24.94
C PRO A 264 -14.60 -25.28 -25.83
N ALA A 265 -14.30 -25.59 -27.10
CA ALA A 265 -15.29 -25.99 -28.11
C ALA A 265 -15.89 -27.37 -27.83
#